data_AF-A0A920DXF9-F1
#
_entry.id   AF-A0A920DXF9-F1
#
_cell.length_a   1.000
_cell.length_b   1.000
_cell.length_c   1.000
_cell.angle_alpha   90.00
_cell.angle_beta   90.00
_cell.angle_gamma   90.00
#
_symmetry.space_group_name_H-M   'P 1'
#
loop_
_entity.id
_entity.type
_entity.pdbx_description
1 polymer ?
#
loop_
_entity_poly.entity_id
_entity_poly.type
_entity_poly.pdbx_seq_one_letter_code
_entity_poly.pdbx_strand_id
1 'polypeptide(L)'
;MEKHEIWNVYSLGVYSIPAGIWKGKQIEKLGEQIMRHADISIEDYENIARQFNPVKFDAEEIVKLAKSTGMKYIVFTAKHHDGFSMFDSKFTDYDIVDFTPIKRYFR
;
A
#
# COMPACT_ATOMS: atom_id res chain seq x y z
N MET A 1 33.31 5.77 14.35
CA MET A 1 31.89 5.39 14.39
C MET A 1 31.35 5.53 12.98
N GLU A 2 31.12 4.40 12.30
CA GLU A 2 30.46 4.41 10.99
C GLU A 2 29.01 4.87 11.18
N LYS A 3 28.56 5.81 10.35
CA LYS A 3 27.18 6.27 10.36
C LYS A 3 26.33 5.13 9.82
N HIS A 4 25.61 4.42 10.68
CA HIS A 4 24.61 3.47 10.24
C HIS A 4 23.61 4.21 9.34
N GLU A 5 23.52 3.81 8.07
CA GLU A 5 22.52 4.34 7.15
C GLU A 5 21.14 3.90 7.61
N ILE A 6 20.24 4.85 7.86
CA ILE A 6 18.87 4.59 8.28
C ILE A 6 18.01 4.53 7.01
N TRP A 7 17.28 3.41 6.86
CA TRP A 7 16.40 3.13 5.74
C TRP A 7 14.96 2.97 6.26
N ASN A 8 13.99 3.44 5.50
CA ASN A 8 12.58 3.19 5.75
C ASN A 8 11.94 2.42 4.60
N VAL A 9 11.08 1.46 4.96
CA VAL A 9 10.23 0.71 4.03
C VAL A 9 8.79 1.09 4.32
N TYR A 10 8.08 1.58 3.30
CA TYR A 10 6.65 1.88 3.39
C TYR A 10 5.85 0.78 2.67
N SER A 11 5.06 0.06 3.46
CA SER A 11 4.11 -0.95 2.98
C SER A 11 2.72 -0.32 2.92
N LEU A 12 2.27 0.01 1.71
CA LEU A 12 0.95 0.58 1.42
C LEU A 12 0.34 -0.17 0.24
N GLY A 13 -0.94 -0.54 0.37
CA GLY A 13 -1.69 -1.22 -0.67
C GLY A 13 -3.14 -1.44 -0.26
N VAL A 14 -3.90 -2.19 -1.06
CA VAL A 14 -5.32 -2.47 -0.82
C VAL A 14 -5.54 -3.14 0.54
N TYR A 15 -4.60 -4.00 0.97
CA TYR A 15 -4.59 -4.64 2.28
C TYR A 15 -4.62 -3.68 3.48
N SER A 16 -4.27 -2.40 3.29
CA SER A 16 -4.36 -1.38 4.32
C SER A 16 -5.81 -1.00 4.68
N ILE A 17 -6.79 -1.24 3.80
CA ILE A 17 -8.21 -0.98 4.09
C ILE A 17 -8.76 -1.91 5.18
N PRO A 18 -8.69 -3.26 5.03
CA PRO A 18 -9.19 -4.15 6.07
C PRO A 18 -8.32 -4.14 7.33
N ALA A 19 -7.07 -3.67 7.25
CA ALA A 19 -6.18 -3.46 8.40
C ALA A 19 -6.06 -4.68 9.34
N GLY A 20 -6.03 -5.90 8.78
CA GLY A 20 -5.95 -7.15 9.55
C GLY A 20 -7.28 -7.69 10.07
N ILE A 21 -8.41 -7.04 9.75
CA ILE A 21 -9.76 -7.47 10.14
C ILE A 21 -10.55 -7.86 8.90
N TRP A 22 -11.14 -9.05 8.90
CA TRP A 22 -12.04 -9.50 7.84
C TRP A 22 -13.36 -10.00 8.41
N LYS A 23 -14.49 -9.49 7.90
CA LYS A 23 -15.85 -9.84 8.35
C LYS A 23 -16.01 -9.83 9.89
N GLY A 24 -15.43 -8.82 10.54
CA GLY A 24 -15.49 -8.62 11.99
C GLY A 24 -14.53 -9.49 12.81
N LYS A 25 -13.68 -10.30 12.17
CA LYS A 25 -12.70 -11.16 12.84
C LYS A 25 -11.28 -10.63 12.64
N GLN A 26 -10.53 -10.55 13.74
CA GLN A 26 -9.10 -10.33 13.69
C GLN A 26 -8.42 -11.52 13.03
N ILE A 27 -7.56 -11.26 12.06
CA ILE A 27 -6.71 -12.27 11.44
C ILE A 27 -5.35 -12.17 12.13
N GLU A 28 -5.00 -13.16 12.94
CA GLU A 28 -3.76 -13.20 13.73
C GLU A 28 -2.55 -13.60 12.86
N LYS A 29 -2.40 -12.95 11.72
CA LYS A 29 -1.29 -13.11 10.78
C LYS A 29 -0.94 -11.77 10.17
N LEU A 30 0.07 -11.79 9.33
CA LEU A 30 0.52 -10.65 8.53
C LEU A 30 -0.64 -10.04 7.73
N GLY A 31 -0.95 -8.77 8.03
CA GLY A 31 -2.09 -8.03 7.48
C GLY A 31 -1.92 -7.69 6.00
N GLU A 32 -0.68 -7.51 5.53
CA GLU A 32 -0.38 -7.30 4.11
C GLU A 32 -0.61 -8.54 3.23
N GLN A 33 -0.85 -9.69 3.87
CA GLN A 33 -1.20 -10.96 3.24
C GLN A 33 -2.63 -11.39 3.60
N ILE A 34 -3.48 -10.46 4.06
CA ILE A 34 -4.84 -10.78 4.54
C ILE A 34 -5.70 -11.47 3.48
N MET A 35 -5.51 -11.15 2.19
CA MET A 35 -6.21 -11.83 1.09
C MET A 35 -6.03 -13.35 1.17
N ARG A 36 -4.79 -13.79 1.40
CA ARG A 36 -4.44 -15.21 1.56
C ARG A 36 -4.83 -15.75 2.92
N HIS A 37 -4.60 -14.99 3.99
CA HIS A 37 -4.78 -15.50 5.37
C HIS A 37 -6.23 -15.57 5.82
N ALA A 38 -7.11 -14.82 5.19
CA ALA A 38 -8.55 -14.81 5.48
C ALA A 38 -9.38 -15.43 4.35
N ASP A 39 -8.72 -16.09 3.38
CA ASP A 39 -9.34 -16.69 2.19
C ASP A 39 -10.35 -15.76 1.51
N ILE A 40 -9.95 -14.49 1.30
CA ILE A 40 -10.78 -13.49 0.63
C ILE A 40 -10.80 -13.83 -0.85
N SER A 41 -12.00 -13.94 -1.43
CA SER A 41 -12.13 -14.17 -2.87
C SER A 41 -11.55 -12.98 -3.66
N ILE A 42 -11.16 -13.23 -4.91
CA ILE A 42 -10.68 -12.17 -5.80
C ILE A 42 -11.75 -11.07 -5.93
N GLU A 43 -13.02 -11.46 -6.13
CA GLU A 43 -14.16 -10.53 -6.23
C GLU A 43 -14.34 -9.67 -4.97
N ASP A 44 -14.33 -10.29 -3.77
CA ASP A 44 -14.43 -9.55 -2.51
C ASP A 44 -13.25 -8.57 -2.38
N TYR A 45 -12.04 -8.98 -2.77
CA TYR A 45 -10.84 -8.16 -2.67
C TYR A 45 -10.82 -7.01 -3.69
N GLU A 46 -11.29 -7.24 -4.92
CA GLU A 46 -11.46 -6.20 -5.93
C GLU A 46 -12.48 -5.14 -5.47
N ASN A 47 -13.56 -5.54 -4.80
CA ASN A 47 -14.51 -4.60 -4.20
C ASN A 47 -13.87 -3.74 -3.10
N ILE A 48 -12.91 -4.27 -2.36
CA ILE A 48 -12.09 -3.48 -1.42
C ILE A 48 -11.17 -2.53 -2.20
N ALA A 49 -10.49 -3.01 -3.24
CA ALA A 49 -9.58 -2.21 -4.06
C ALA A 49 -10.28 -0.98 -4.67
N ARG A 50 -11.51 -1.13 -5.15
CA ARG A 50 -12.33 -0.02 -5.69
C ARG A 50 -12.66 1.07 -4.68
N GLN A 51 -12.49 0.82 -3.38
CA GLN A 51 -12.68 1.81 -2.32
C GLN A 51 -11.36 2.50 -1.91
N PHE A 52 -10.23 2.06 -2.46
CA PHE A 52 -8.93 2.58 -2.10
C PHE A 52 -8.76 4.04 -2.55
N ASN A 53 -8.79 4.94 -1.57
CA ASN A 53 -8.66 6.38 -1.80
C ASN A 53 -8.02 7.04 -0.56
N PRO A 54 -6.68 7.05 -0.45
CA PRO A 54 -5.99 7.60 0.71
C PRO A 54 -5.94 9.14 0.62
N VAL A 55 -7.07 9.81 0.86
CA VAL A 55 -7.24 11.27 0.69
C VAL A 55 -6.34 12.14 1.59
N LYS A 56 -5.72 11.55 2.61
CA LYS A 56 -4.76 12.21 3.51
C LYS A 56 -3.31 11.87 3.19
N PHE A 57 -3.05 11.13 2.11
CA PHE A 57 -1.70 10.81 1.71
C PHE A 57 -0.99 12.07 1.20
N ASP A 58 0.21 12.31 1.72
CA ASP A 58 1.07 13.42 1.34
C ASP A 58 2.51 12.90 1.22
N ALA A 59 3.02 12.81 -0.01
CA ALA A 59 4.39 12.34 -0.26
C ALA A 59 5.44 13.32 0.27
N GLU A 60 5.14 14.63 0.27
CA GLU A 60 6.07 15.67 0.71
C GLU A 60 6.30 15.58 2.22
N GLU A 61 5.22 15.38 3.00
CA GLU A 61 5.32 15.18 4.45
C GLU A 61 6.09 13.91 4.81
N ILE A 62 5.88 12.82 4.07
CA ILE A 62 6.65 11.58 4.24
C ILE A 62 8.14 11.81 3.98
N VAL A 63 8.48 12.48 2.87
CA VAL A 63 9.87 12.77 2.49
C VAL A 63 10.52 13.73 3.49
N LYS A 64 9.81 14.78 3.95
CA LYS A 64 10.29 15.71 4.99
C LYS A 64 10.61 14.98 6.28
N LEU A 65 9.74 14.08 6.72
CA LEU A 65 9.95 13.29 7.94
C LEU A 65 11.13 12.31 7.81
N ALA A 66 11.25 11.62 6.67
CA ALA A 66 12.39 10.75 6.42
C ALA A 66 13.71 11.55 6.42
N LYS A 67 13.73 12.72 5.77
CA LYS A 67 14.91 13.59 5.71
C LYS A 67 15.29 14.14 7.09
N SER A 68 14.32 14.55 7.90
CA SER A 68 14.57 15.10 9.25
C SER A 68 15.17 14.09 10.22
N THR A 69 14.93 12.80 9.99
CA THR A 69 15.50 11.69 10.78
C THR A 69 16.84 11.16 10.24
N GLY A 70 17.39 11.80 9.20
CA GLY A 70 18.70 11.46 8.64
C GLY A 70 18.69 10.33 7.61
N MET A 71 17.50 9.86 7.19
CA MET A 71 17.37 8.82 6.16
C MET A 71 17.89 9.30 4.81
N LYS A 72 18.42 8.37 4.04
CA LYS A 72 18.99 8.65 2.71
C LYS A 72 18.13 8.15 1.56
N TYR A 73 17.26 7.18 1.84
CA TYR A 73 16.42 6.55 0.84
C TYR A 73 15.08 6.14 1.45
N ILE A 74 14.07 6.08 0.58
CA ILE A 74 12.75 5.55 0.88
C ILE A 74 12.50 4.40 -0.10
N VAL A 75 12.11 3.25 0.44
CA VAL A 75 11.64 2.12 -0.38
C VAL A 75 10.14 2.05 -0.26
N PHE A 76 9.45 2.13 -1.39
CA PHE A 76 7.99 2.09 -1.48
C PHE A 76 7.53 0.82 -2.22
N THR A 77 6.42 0.25 -1.76
CA THR A 77 5.86 -0.97 -2.37
C THR A 77 5.24 -0.64 -3.73
N ALA A 78 5.89 -1.03 -4.81
CA ALA A 78 5.35 -0.84 -6.16
C ALA A 78 4.20 -1.80 -6.47
N LYS A 79 4.30 -3.05 -6.00
CA LYS A 79 3.28 -4.09 -6.11
C LYS A 79 3.55 -5.14 -5.04
N HIS A 80 2.52 -5.63 -4.37
CA HIS A 80 2.64 -6.68 -3.36
C HIS A 80 2.13 -8.04 -3.89
N HIS A 81 2.02 -9.04 -3.01
CA HIS A 81 1.55 -10.38 -3.36
C HIS A 81 0.06 -10.44 -3.78
N ASP A 82 -0.72 -9.40 -3.46
CA ASP A 82 -2.10 -9.22 -3.92
C ASP A 82 -2.20 -8.85 -5.42
N GLY A 83 -1.07 -8.51 -6.05
CA GLY A 83 -0.98 -8.17 -7.47
C GLY A 83 -1.39 -6.74 -7.81
N PHE A 84 -1.83 -5.95 -6.83
CA PHE A 84 -2.31 -4.58 -7.08
C PHE A 84 -1.14 -3.63 -7.30
N SER A 85 -1.11 -2.95 -8.44
CA SER A 85 0.00 -2.04 -8.77
C SER A 85 -0.24 -0.66 -8.19
N MET A 86 0.71 -0.18 -7.39
CA MET A 86 0.69 1.16 -6.78
C MET A 86 1.30 2.21 -7.72
N PHE A 87 1.14 2.04 -9.03
CA PHE A 87 1.57 2.95 -10.10
C PHE A 87 0.70 2.71 -11.34
N ASP A 88 0.60 3.70 -12.23
CA ASP A 88 -0.09 3.61 -13.54
C ASP A 88 0.63 2.59 -14.44
N SER A 89 0.04 1.41 -14.57
CA SER A 89 0.66 0.25 -15.21
C SER A 89 0.21 0.12 -16.65
N LYS A 90 1.19 0.02 -17.56
CA LYS A 90 0.90 -0.22 -18.99
C LYS A 90 0.43 -1.65 -19.32
N PHE A 91 0.37 -2.53 -18.34
CA PHE A 91 0.19 -3.98 -18.55
C PHE A 91 -1.05 -4.57 -17.88
N THR A 92 -1.74 -3.81 -17.03
CA THR A 92 -2.94 -4.29 -16.31
C THR A 92 -3.73 -3.10 -15.79
N ASP A 93 -5.05 -3.17 -15.89
CA ASP A 93 -5.95 -2.17 -15.31
C ASP A 93 -6.12 -2.37 -13.79
N TYR A 94 -5.57 -3.46 -13.23
CA TYR A 94 -5.55 -3.72 -11.78
C TYR A 94 -4.43 -2.91 -11.09
N ASP A 95 -4.62 -1.60 -11.12
CA ASP A 95 -3.72 -0.61 -10.54
C ASP A 95 -4.44 0.57 -9.89
N ILE A 96 -3.66 1.42 -9.23
CA ILE A 96 -4.18 2.55 -8.46
C ILE A 96 -4.89 3.62 -9.29
N VAL A 97 -4.52 3.82 -10.55
CA VAL A 97 -5.10 4.86 -11.41
C VAL A 97 -6.37 4.37 -12.09
N ASP A 98 -6.35 3.14 -12.61
CA ASP A 98 -7.44 2.60 -13.42
C ASP A 98 -8.51 1.88 -12.59
N PHE A 99 -8.14 1.28 -11.46
CA PHE A 99 -9.06 0.46 -10.66
C PHE A 99 -9.71 1.19 -9.49
N THR A 100 -9.34 2.44 -9.22
CA THR A 100 -9.79 3.20 -8.04
C THR A 100 -10.35 4.59 -8.40
N PRO A 101 -11.00 5.30 -7.47
CA PRO A 101 -11.47 6.67 -7.69
C PRO A 101 -10.36 7.71 -7.85
N ILE A 102 -9.09 7.34 -7.65
CA ILE A 102 -7.94 8.24 -7.68
C ILE A 102 -7.67 8.66 -9.14
N LYS A 103 -7.92 9.93 -9.44
CA LYS A 103 -7.73 10.48 -10.79
C LYS A 103 -6.33 10.99 -11.08
N ARG A 104 -5.44 11.03 -10.09
CA ARG A 104 -4.08 11.56 -10.25
C ARG A 104 -3.11 10.83 -9.34
N TYR A 105 -2.12 10.19 -9.96
CA TYR A 105 -1.01 9.53 -9.27
C TYR A 105 -0.17 10.55 -8.48
N PHE A 106 0.37 10.11 -7.34
CA PHE A 106 1.16 10.89 -6.38
C PHE A 106 2.15 11.83 -7.11
N ARG A 107 1.94 13.14 -6.96
CA ARG A 107 2.73 14.18 -7.63
C ARG A 107 3.43 15.05 -6.59
#